data_AF-A0A3M2CZR9-F1
#
_entry.id   AF-A0A3M2CZR9-F1
#
_cell.length_a   1.000
_cell.length_b   1.000
_cell.length_c   1.000
_cell.angle_alpha   90.00
_cell.angle_beta   90.00
_cell.angle_gamma   90.00
#
_symmetry.space_group_name_H-M   'P 1'
#
loop_
_entity.id
_entity.type
_entity.pdbx_description
1 polymer ?
#
loop_
_entity_poly.entity_id
_entity_poly.type
_entity_poly.pdbx_seq_one_letter_code
_entity_poly.pdbx_strand_id
1 'polypeptide(L)'
;MPHDSVVKASEAKKLQQINEADGEAHAILSIARATSDGLSIVAEAVNKQGGREAMQLRVAEQYIQAFGQLAKSSTALVVPASVSDLAGMATLATTIFNHK
;
A
#
# COMPACT_ATOMS: atom_id res chain seq x y z
N MET A 1 -39.05 -33.13 -22.04
CA MET A 1 -38.01 -32.30 -22.70
C MET A 1 -37.37 -31.34 -21.70
N PRO A 2 -36.41 -31.78 -20.86
CA PRO A 2 -35.70 -30.91 -19.90
C PRO A 2 -34.23 -30.61 -20.26
N HIS A 3 -33.65 -31.24 -21.29
CA HIS A 3 -32.22 -31.10 -21.60
C HIS A 3 -31.86 -29.74 -22.20
N ASP A 4 -32.74 -29.17 -23.04
CA ASP A 4 -32.45 -27.92 -23.76
C ASP A 4 -32.37 -26.69 -22.84
N SER A 5 -33.11 -26.69 -21.72
CA SER A 5 -33.08 -25.59 -20.76
C SER A 5 -31.77 -25.58 -19.95
N VAL A 6 -31.23 -26.74 -19.62
CA VAL A 6 -29.98 -26.88 -18.87
C VAL A 6 -28.77 -26.47 -19.73
N VAL A 7 -28.78 -26.85 -21.01
CA VAL A 7 -27.73 -26.45 -21.96
C VAL A 7 -27.74 -24.94 -22.17
N LYS A 8 -28.91 -24.34 -22.43
CA LYS A 8 -29.05 -22.89 -22.57
C LYS A 8 -28.64 -22.12 -21.32
N ALA A 9 -28.97 -22.64 -20.13
CA ALA A 9 -28.55 -22.02 -18.87
C ALA A 9 -27.03 -22.09 -18.66
N SER A 10 -26.39 -23.19 -19.06
CA SER A 10 -24.93 -23.34 -18.99
C SER A 10 -24.20 -22.41 -19.95
N GLU A 11 -24.70 -22.29 -21.18
CA GLU A 11 -24.17 -21.36 -22.19
C GLU A 11 -24.33 -19.90 -21.76
N ALA A 12 -25.50 -19.52 -21.22
CA ALA A 12 -25.75 -18.19 -20.69
C ALA A 12 -24.79 -17.86 -19.52
N LYS A 13 -24.56 -18.82 -18.60
CA LYS A 13 -23.62 -18.63 -17.48
C LYS A 13 -22.18 -18.44 -17.97
N LYS A 14 -21.76 -19.18 -19.00
CA LYS A 14 -20.43 -19.03 -19.60
C LYS A 14 -20.27 -17.64 -20.25
N LEU A 15 -21.27 -17.21 -21.02
CA LEU A 15 -21.28 -15.87 -21.64
C LEU A 15 -21.26 -14.76 -20.59
N GLN A 16 -22.01 -14.90 -19.50
CA GLN A 16 -22.01 -13.94 -18.40
C GLN A 16 -20.62 -13.82 -17.76
N GLN A 17 -19.96 -14.95 -17.47
CA GLN A 17 -18.61 -14.95 -16.88
C GLN A 17 -17.58 -14.31 -17.80
N ILE A 18 -17.68 -14.53 -19.12
CA ILE A 18 -16.80 -13.89 -20.09
C ILE A 18 -17.01 -12.38 -20.09
N ASN A 19 -18.26 -11.92 -20.16
CA ASN A 19 -18.56 -10.48 -20.16
C ASN A 19 -18.13 -9.78 -18.86
N GLU A 20 -18.25 -10.46 -17.73
CA GLU A 20 -17.81 -9.95 -16.43
C GLU A 20 -16.28 -9.85 -16.37
N ALA A 21 -15.58 -10.91 -16.78
CA ALA A 21 -14.12 -10.91 -16.86
C ALA A 21 -13.57 -9.86 -17.84
N ASP A 22 -14.21 -9.69 -19.00
CA ASP A 22 -13.85 -8.66 -19.98
C ASP A 22 -14.11 -7.25 -19.41
N GLY A 23 -15.21 -7.07 -18.68
CA GLY A 23 -15.53 -5.82 -17.99
C GLY A 23 -14.48 -5.46 -16.93
N GLU A 24 -14.07 -6.43 -16.11
CA GLU A 24 -13.01 -6.26 -15.11
C GLU A 24 -11.67 -5.94 -15.76
N ALA A 25 -11.30 -6.66 -16.82
CA ALA A 25 -10.08 -6.42 -17.57
C ALA A 25 -10.06 -4.99 -18.15
N HIS A 26 -11.17 -4.54 -18.72
CA HIS A 26 -11.30 -3.16 -19.22
C HIS A 26 -11.18 -2.12 -18.10
N ALA A 27 -11.76 -2.37 -16.92
CA ALA A 27 -11.64 -1.48 -15.79
C ALA A 27 -10.17 -1.36 -15.33
N ILE A 28 -9.46 -2.48 -15.21
CA ILE A 28 -8.04 -2.51 -14.85
C ILE A 28 -7.20 -1.75 -15.88
N LEU A 29 -7.43 -2.02 -17.18
CA LEU A 29 -6.73 -1.32 -18.25
C LEU A 29 -6.99 0.19 -18.23
N SER A 30 -8.23 0.60 -17.94
CA SER A 30 -8.59 2.02 -17.81
C SER A 30 -7.84 2.69 -16.66
N ILE A 31 -7.79 2.04 -15.49
CA ILE A 31 -7.03 2.53 -14.32
C ILE A 31 -5.54 2.61 -14.63
N ALA A 32 -4.99 1.57 -15.27
CA ALA A 32 -3.57 1.53 -15.63
C ALA A 32 -3.21 2.64 -16.63
N ARG A 33 -4.06 2.90 -17.63
CA ARG A 33 -3.89 4.01 -18.57
C ARG A 33 -3.94 5.36 -17.87
N ALA A 34 -4.97 5.62 -17.06
CA ALA A 34 -5.09 6.85 -16.30
C ALA A 34 -3.87 7.08 -15.38
N THR A 35 -3.37 6.00 -14.77
CA THR A 35 -2.16 6.03 -13.94
C THR A 35 -0.92 6.38 -14.76
N SER A 36 -0.73 5.74 -15.91
CA SER A 36 0.39 5.99 -16.82
C SER A 36 0.38 7.44 -17.36
N ASP A 37 -0.79 7.93 -17.74
CA ASP A 37 -0.95 9.30 -18.23
C ASP A 37 -0.64 10.31 -17.12
N GLY A 38 -1.15 10.07 -15.91
CA GLY A 38 -0.82 10.88 -14.74
C GLY A 38 0.68 10.92 -14.43
N LEU A 39 1.34 9.76 -14.45
CA LEU A 39 2.80 9.67 -14.25
C LEU A 39 3.58 10.41 -15.34
N SER A 40 3.10 10.37 -16.58
CA SER A 40 3.72 11.08 -17.71
C SER A 40 3.65 12.60 -17.50
N ILE A 41 2.48 13.11 -17.09
CA ILE A 41 2.29 14.54 -16.77
C ILE A 41 3.22 14.97 -15.62
N VAL A 42 3.36 14.14 -14.58
CA VAL A 42 4.28 14.42 -13.47
C VAL A 42 5.73 14.43 -13.95
N ALA A 43 6.14 13.45 -14.76
CA ALA A 43 7.48 13.38 -15.31
C ALA A 43 7.82 14.62 -16.17
N GLU A 44 6.87 15.06 -17.01
CA GLU A 44 7.01 16.30 -17.77
C GLU A 44 7.16 17.52 -16.87
N ALA A 45 6.35 17.63 -15.81
CA ALA A 45 6.42 18.74 -14.87
C ALA A 45 7.77 18.79 -14.12
N VAL A 46 8.31 17.63 -13.75
CA VAL A 46 9.63 17.51 -13.09
C VAL A 46 10.77 17.93 -14.01
N ASN A 47 10.66 17.62 -15.31
CA ASN A 47 11.69 17.95 -16.30
C ASN A 47 11.66 19.43 -16.73
N LYS A 48 10.61 20.20 -16.40
CA LYS A 48 10.59 21.65 -16.60
C LYS A 48 11.57 22.34 -15.65
N GLN A 49 11.99 23.55 -16.02
CA GLN A 49 12.93 24.33 -15.22
C GLN A 49 12.36 24.62 -13.83
N GLY A 50 13.12 24.33 -12.77
CA GLY A 50 12.66 24.42 -11.38
C GLY A 50 11.79 23.24 -10.92
N GLY A 51 11.47 22.29 -11.79
CA GLY A 51 10.58 21.16 -11.49
C GLY A 51 11.16 20.17 -10.49
N ARG A 52 12.47 19.89 -10.57
CA ARG A 52 13.17 19.04 -9.60
C ARG A 52 13.27 19.67 -8.23
N GLU A 53 13.57 20.97 -8.16
CA GLU A 53 13.65 21.74 -6.93
C GLU A 53 12.26 21.81 -6.26
N ALA A 54 11.21 22.09 -7.03
CA ALA A 54 9.83 22.08 -6.54
C ALA A 54 9.41 20.69 -6.03
N MET A 55 9.78 19.62 -6.72
CA MET A 55 9.52 18.24 -6.26
C MET A 55 10.24 17.95 -4.94
N GLN A 56 11.51 18.30 -4.80
CA GLN A 56 12.28 18.09 -3.57
C GLN A 56 11.65 18.82 -2.37
N LEU A 57 11.25 20.08 -2.55
CA LEU A 57 10.53 20.84 -1.52
C LEU A 57 9.22 20.14 -1.13
N ARG A 58 8.44 19.70 -2.12
CA ARG A 58 7.16 19.02 -1.89
C ARG A 58 7.32 17.68 -1.16
N VAL A 59 8.39 16.93 -1.41
CA VAL A 59 8.72 15.69 -0.69
C VAL A 59 9.14 15.99 0.75
N ALA A 60 9.96 17.04 0.94
CA ALA A 60 10.37 17.47 2.28
C ALA A 60 9.17 17.90 3.15
N GLU A 61 8.23 18.67 2.58
CA GLU A 61 6.97 19.02 3.26
C GLU A 61 6.17 17.79 3.69
N GLN A 62 6.00 16.81 2.78
CA GLN A 62 5.27 15.57 3.07
C GLN A 62 5.95 14.74 4.16
N TYR A 63 7.28 14.67 4.15
CA TYR A 63 8.04 14.00 5.21
C TYR A 63 7.79 14.64 6.57
N ILE A 64 7.86 15.98 6.66
CA ILE A 64 7.59 16.71 7.90
C ILE A 64 6.15 16.49 8.37
N GLN A 65 5.19 16.52 7.44
CA GLN A 65 3.78 16.27 7.77
C GLN A 65 3.56 14.84 8.28
N ALA A 66 4.12 13.83 7.61
CA ALA A 66 4.03 12.42 8.00
C ALA A 66 4.70 12.17 9.36
N PHE A 67 5.87 12.76 9.58
CA PHE A 67 6.56 12.72 10.87
C PHE A 67 5.75 13.41 11.99
N GLY A 68 5.16 14.57 11.69
CA GLY A 68 4.27 15.28 12.62
C GLY A 68 3.02 14.48 12.97
N GLN A 69 2.47 13.71 12.03
CA GLN A 69 1.37 12.78 12.31
C GLN A 69 1.81 11.61 13.18
N LEU A 70 2.98 11.02 12.91
CA LEU A 70 3.56 9.95 13.73
C LEU A 70 3.83 10.41 15.17
N ALA A 71 4.36 11.63 15.35
CA ALA A 71 4.60 12.22 16.66
C ALA A 71 3.29 12.48 17.42
N LYS A 72 2.19 12.75 16.72
CA LYS A 72 0.85 12.92 17.32
C LYS A 72 0.17 11.59 17.64
N SER A 73 0.42 10.54 16.86
CA SER A 73 -0.16 9.20 17.08
C SER A 73 0.66 8.34 18.05
N SER A 74 1.93 8.65 18.28
CA SER A 74 2.80 7.95 19.23
C SER A 74 2.53 8.42 20.67
N THR A 75 1.38 8.02 21.22
CA THR A 75 1.11 8.09 22.65
C THR A 75 2.12 7.24 23.42
N ALA A 76 2.97 7.91 24.21
CA ALA A 76 3.79 7.35 25.30
C ALA A 76 4.57 6.06 24.99
N LEU A 77 5.75 6.21 24.38
CA LEU A 77 6.83 5.26 24.69
C LEU A 77 7.20 5.51 26.16
N VAL A 78 6.75 4.64 27.06
CA VAL A 78 7.31 4.54 28.42
C VAL A 78 8.79 4.20 28.23
N VAL A 79 9.64 5.23 28.26
CA VAL A 79 11.07 5.05 28.42
C VAL A 79 11.26 4.72 29.89
N PRO A 80 11.68 3.49 30.28
CA PRO A 80 12.07 3.24 31.66
C PRO A 80 13.21 4.20 31.99
N ALA A 81 13.01 5.05 33.00
CA ALA A 81 13.95 6.09 33.41
C ALA A 81 15.27 5.55 34.00
N SER A 82 15.59 4.28 33.79
CA SER A 82 16.87 3.72 34.22
C SER A 82 17.41 2.72 33.21
N VAL A 83 18.57 3.06 32.66
CA VAL A 83 19.42 2.17 31.84
C VAL A 83 19.78 0.87 32.58
N SER A 84 19.65 0.88 33.91
CA SER A 84 19.79 -0.27 34.82
C SER A 84 18.82 -1.41 34.51
N ASP A 85 17.59 -1.09 34.09
CA ASP A 85 16.52 -2.08 33.87
C ASP A 85 16.65 -2.79 32.51
N LEU A 86 17.26 -2.12 31.52
CA LEU A 86 17.54 -2.68 30.18
C LEU A 86 18.59 -3.79 30.23
N ALA A 87 19.64 -3.61 31.03
CA ALA A 87 20.63 -4.66 31.29
C ALA A 87 20.01 -5.84 32.06
N GLY A 88 19.12 -5.56 33.02
CA GLY A 88 18.37 -6.59 33.74
C GLY A 88 17.45 -7.41 32.83
N MET A 89 16.71 -6.77 31.92
CA MET A 89 15.85 -7.45 30.94
C MET A 89 16.64 -8.28 29.93
N ALA A 90 17.75 -7.76 29.41
CA ALA A 90 18.61 -8.53 28.51
C ALA A 90 19.18 -9.78 29.20
N THR A 91 19.58 -9.64 30.47
CA THR A 91 20.06 -10.75 31.29
C THR A 91 18.96 -11.79 31.50
N LEU A 92 17.75 -11.39 31.93
CA LEU A 92 16.60 -12.30 32.07
C LEU A 92 16.28 -13.05 30.78
N ALA A 93 16.26 -12.36 29.64
CA ALA A 93 16.04 -12.99 28.34
C ALA A 93 17.11 -14.05 28.06
N THR A 94 18.39 -13.72 28.23
CA THR A 94 19.47 -14.71 28.04
C THR A 94 19.43 -15.88 29.02
N THR A 95 18.99 -15.67 30.27
CA THR A 95 18.87 -16.74 31.26
C THR A 95 17.74 -17.72 30.90
N ILE A 96 16.61 -17.22 30.38
CA ILE A 96 15.50 -18.05 29.90
C ILE A 96 15.94 -18.87 28.68
N PHE A 97 16.74 -18.30 27.77
CA PHE A 97 17.23 -19.03 26.59
C PHE A 97 18.38 -20.01 26.90
N ASN A 98 19.16 -19.78 27.98
CA ASN A 98 20.26 -20.66 28.38
C ASN A 98 19.86 -21.76 29.37
N HIS A 99 18.59 -21.82 29.80
CA HIS A 99 18.10 -22.95 30.57
C HIS A 99 17.59 -24.05 29.61
N LYS A 100 18.43 -25.07 29.46
CA LYS A 100 18.04 -26.39 28.98
C LYS A 100 16.95 -27.00 29.85
#